data_AF-A0A559JCH0-F1
#
_entry.id   AF-A0A559JCH0-F1
#
_cell.length_a   1.000
_cell.length_b   1.000
_cell.length_c   1.000
_cell.angle_alpha   90.00
_cell.angle_beta   90.00
_cell.angle_gamma   90.00
#
_symmetry.space_group_name_H-M   'P 1'
#
loop_
_entity.id
_entity.type
_entity.pdbx_description
1 polymer ?
#
loop_
_entity_poly.entity_id
_entity_poly.type
_entity_poly.pdbx_seq_one_letter_code
_entity_poly.pdbx_strand_id
1 'polypeptide(L)' 'MTQPINDYNKIEVDSDVNEDHNREEQLDNSFEAWYESIGDQVKQKLDLTNVPQANVYDSVVDMDEDPN' A
#
# COMPACT_ATOMS: atom_id res chain seq x y z
N MET A 1 -14.01 33.20 21.63
CA MET A 1 -13.33 32.51 20.51
C MET A 1 -13.54 31.03 20.72
N THR A 2 -14.41 30.40 19.93
CA THR A 2 -14.53 28.93 19.85
C THR A 2 -14.88 28.62 18.40
N GLN A 3 -13.98 27.91 17.70
CA GLN A 3 -14.17 27.55 16.31
C GLN A 3 -15.23 26.43 16.22
N PRO A 4 -16.11 26.45 15.19
CA PRO A 4 -17.06 25.36 14.98
C PRO A 4 -16.31 24.10 14.53
N ILE A 5 -16.63 23.00 15.19
CA ILE A 5 -16.16 21.65 14.87
C ILE A 5 -16.73 21.30 13.50
N ASN A 6 -15.85 21.12 12.52
CA ASN A 6 -16.23 20.69 11.19
C ASN A 6 -16.66 19.21 11.26
N ASP A 7 -17.96 18.98 11.38
CA ASP A 7 -18.65 17.69 11.24
C ASP A 7 -18.63 17.20 9.78
N TYR A 8 -17.47 17.06 9.15
CA TYR A 8 -17.35 16.42 7.83
C TYR A 8 -17.48 14.89 7.89
N ASN A 9 -17.62 14.30 9.08
CA ASN A 9 -17.67 12.84 9.28
C ASN A 9 -19.09 12.30 9.58
N LYS A 10 -20.16 13.10 9.48
CA LYS A 10 -21.47 12.64 9.98
C LYS A 10 -22.67 12.96 9.11
N ILE A 11 -22.45 13.44 7.89
CA ILE A 11 -23.52 13.59 6.91
C ILE A 11 -22.94 13.20 5.56
N GLU A 12 -22.68 11.92 5.36
CA GLU A 12 -22.92 11.36 4.03
C GLU A 12 -24.41 11.64 3.79
N VAL A 13 -24.71 12.61 2.93
CA VAL A 13 -26.08 12.81 2.49
C VAL A 13 -26.32 11.68 1.52
N ASP A 14 -26.92 10.59 2.00
CA ASP A 14 -27.41 9.43 1.26
C ASP A 14 -28.05 9.92 -0.04
N SER A 15 -27.28 9.93 -1.13
CA SER A 15 -27.73 10.50 -2.42
C SER A 15 -28.72 9.57 -3.12
N ASP A 16 -28.94 8.37 -2.57
CA ASP A 16 -29.90 7.37 -3.04
C ASP A 16 -30.97 7.09 -1.97
N VAL A 17 -32.24 7.13 -2.38
CA VAL A 17 -33.40 6.86 -1.52
C VAL A 17 -33.53 5.36 -1.19
N ASN A 18 -32.77 4.50 -1.89
CA ASN A 18 -32.66 3.06 -1.65
C ASN A 18 -31.37 2.67 -0.92
N GLU A 19 -30.74 3.59 -0.18
CA GLU A 19 -29.59 3.31 0.67
C GLU A 19 -29.89 2.13 1.60
N ASP A 20 -29.17 1.02 1.41
CA ASP A 20 -29.22 -0.13 2.30
C ASP A 20 -27.95 -0.06 3.15
N HIS A 21 -28.11 0.27 4.44
CA HIS A 21 -27.01 0.37 5.39
C HIS A 21 -26.14 -0.90 5.42
N ASN A 22 -26.74 -2.07 5.19
CA ASN A 22 -26.01 -3.33 5.16
C ASN A 22 -25.22 -3.51 3.84
N ARG A 23 -25.63 -2.85 2.75
CA ARG A 23 -24.86 -2.76 1.50
C ARG A 23 -23.66 -1.84 1.68
N GLU A 24 -23.86 -0.69 2.33
CA GLU A 24 -22.77 0.26 2.55
C GLU A 24 -21.67 -0.30 3.45
N GLU A 25 -22.05 -0.95 4.55
CA GLU A 25 -21.10 -1.65 5.43
C GLU A 25 -20.29 -2.72 4.68
N GLN A 26 -20.90 -3.43 3.73
CA GLN A 26 -20.17 -4.39 2.88
C GLN A 26 -19.21 -3.69 1.92
N LEU A 27 -19.58 -2.53 1.37
CA LEU A 27 -18.73 -1.76 0.48
C LEU A 27 -17.51 -1.23 1.23
N ASP A 28 -17.70 -0.61 2.39
CA ASP A 28 -16.62 -0.14 3.26
C ASP A 28 -15.65 -1.26 3.62
N ASN A 29 -16.16 -2.39 4.13
CA ASN A 29 -15.35 -3.54 4.47
C ASN A 29 -14.58 -4.09 3.26
N SER A 30 -15.22 -4.12 2.08
CA SER A 30 -14.58 -4.60 0.85
C SER A 30 -13.50 -3.64 0.35
N PHE A 31 -13.71 -2.34 0.53
CA PHE A 31 -12.77 -1.30 0.13
C PHE A 31 -11.52 -1.32 1.02
N GLU A 32 -11.71 -1.44 2.34
CA GLU A 32 -10.61 -1.58 3.30
C GLU A 32 -9.78 -2.83 3.00
N ALA A 33 -10.42 -3.99 2.85
CA ALA A 33 -9.72 -5.25 2.52
C ALA A 33 -8.94 -5.16 1.20
N TRP A 34 -9.50 -4.51 0.18
CA TRP A 34 -8.81 -4.29 -1.10
C TRP A 34 -7.58 -3.40 -0.93
N TYR A 35 -7.69 -2.32 -0.15
CA TYR A 35 -6.60 -1.39 0.09
C TYR A 35 -5.43 -2.05 0.84
N GLU A 36 -5.72 -2.83 1.88
CA GLU A 36 -4.72 -3.61 2.61
C GLU A 36 -4.00 -4.61 1.70
N SER A 37 -4.76 -5.34 0.86
CA SER A 37 -4.20 -6.28 -0.11
C SER A 37 -3.20 -5.60 -1.06
N ILE A 38 -3.47 -4.37 -1.52
CA ILE A 38 -2.53 -3.63 -2.36
C ILE A 38 -1.22 -3.36 -1.60
N GLY A 39 -1.31 -2.94 -0.34
CA GLY A 39 -0.13 -2.70 0.49
C GLY A 39 0.77 -3.93 0.60
N ASP A 40 0.17 -5.11 0.81
CA ASP A 40 0.92 -6.36 0.92
C ASP A 40 1.52 -6.82 -0.41
N GLN A 41 0.80 -6.62 -1.53
CA GLN A 41 1.35 -6.89 -2.86
C GLN A 41 2.56 -5.99 -3.18
N VAL A 42 2.52 -4.72 -2.78
CA VAL A 42 3.65 -3.79 -2.95
C VAL A 42 4.85 -4.24 -2.14
N LYS A 43 4.66 -4.61 -0.86
CA LYS A 43 5.74 -5.12 0.00
C LYS A 43 6.39 -6.37 -0.59
N GLN A 44 5.59 -7.37 -0.98
CA GLN A 44 6.13 -8.59 -1.59
C GLN A 44 6.93 -8.31 -2.86
N LYS A 45 6.46 -7.42 -3.72
CA LYS A 45 7.19 -7.04 -4.93
C LYS A 45 8.48 -6.30 -4.62
N LEU A 46 8.47 -5.42 -3.62
CA LEU A 46 9.68 -4.74 -3.15
C LEU A 46 10.70 -5.75 -2.63
N ASP A 47 10.28 -6.70 -1.78
CA ASP A 47 11.15 -7.73 -1.23
C ASP A 47 11.78 -8.61 -2.32
N LEU A 48 11.03 -8.94 -3.38
CA LEU A 48 11.53 -9.70 -4.52
C LEU A 48 12.51 -8.91 -5.41
N THR A 49 12.35 -7.60 -5.50
CA THR A 49 13.15 -6.73 -6.38
C THR A 49 14.30 -6.02 -5.66
N ASN A 50 14.34 -6.11 -4.33
CA ASN A 50 15.41 -5.61 -3.50
C ASN A 50 16.64 -6.51 -3.62
N VAL A 51 17.31 -6.41 -4.76
CA VAL A 51 18.57 -7.08 -5.04
C VAL A 51 19.74 -6.19 -4.59
N PRO A 52 20.85 -6.77 -4.09
CA PRO A 52 22.05 -6.02 -3.81
C PRO A 52 22.50 -5.21 -5.03
N GLN A 53 22.88 -3.94 -4.81
CA GLN A 53 23.40 -3.08 -5.88
C GLN A 53 24.74 -3.59 -6.44
N ALA A 54 25.49 -4.36 -5.64
CA ALA A 54 26.74 -4.97 -6.06
C ALA A 54 26.48 -6.00 -7.16
N ASN A 55 27.09 -5.79 -8.32
CA ASN A 55 27.03 -6.72 -9.42
C ASN A 55 27.93 -7.93 -9.12
N VAL A 56 27.46 -9.15 -9.43
CA VAL A 56 28.28 -10.37 -9.26
C VAL A 56 29.59 -10.30 -10.05
N TYR A 57 29.60 -9.58 -11.18
CA TYR A 57 30.81 -9.38 -11.96
C TYR A 57 31.82 -8.45 -11.28
N ASP A 58 31.36 -7.48 -10.49
CA ASP A 58 32.26 -6.58 -9.74
C ASP A 58 32.97 -7.32 -8.60
N SER A 59 32.36 -8.39 -8.06
CA SER A 59 32.98 -9.21 -7.00
C SER A 59 34.04 -10.20 -7.48
N VAL A 60 34.10 -10.47 -8.80
CA VAL A 60 35.01 -11.45 -9.39
C VAL A 60 36.31 -10.81 -9.90
N VAL A 61 36.30 -9.50 -10.19
CA VAL A 61 37.49 -8.77 -10.67
C VAL A 61 38.64 -8.80 -9.64
N ASP A 62 38.34 -8.92 -8.34
CA ASP A 62 39.35 -9.00 -7.28
C ASP A 62 39.90 -10.42 -7.03
N MET A 63 39.39 -11.46 -7.72
CA MET A 63 39.83 -12.85 -7.50
C MET A 63 40.78 -13.38 -8.57
N ASP A 64 40.82 -12.76 -9.76
CA ASP A 64 41.68 -13.21 -10.88
C ASP A 64 43.05 -12.50 -10.91
N GLU A 65 43.37 -11.65 -9.92
CA GLU A 65 44.71 -11.09 -9.74
C GLU A 65 45.61 -12.12 -9.03
N ASP A 66 45.84 -13.26 -9.70
CA ASP A 66 46.89 -14.21 -9.34
C ASP A 66 48.26 -13.50 -9.49
N PRO A 67 49.05 -13.36 -8.41
CA PRO A 67 50.36 -12.73 -8.50
C PRO A 67 51.37 -13.68 -9.15
N ASN A 68 51.74 -13.42 -10.41
CA ASN A 68 53.01 -13.89 -10.99
C ASN A 68 53.52 -12.97 -12.10
#